data_AF-A0A8C7ZJB6-F1
#
_entry.id   AF-A0A8C7ZJB6-F1
#
_cell.length_a   1.000
_cell.length_b   1.000
_cell.length_c   1.000
_cell.angle_alpha   90.00
_cell.angle_beta   90.00
_cell.angle_gamma   90.00
#
_symmetry.space_group_name_H-M   'P 1'
#
loop_
_entity.id
_entity.type
_entity.pdbx_description
1 polymer ?
#
loop_
_entity_poly.entity_id
_entity_poly.type
_entity_poly.pdbx_seq_one_letter_code
_entity_poly.pdbx_strand_id
1 'polypeptide(L)'
;MFLSLQGDVVLTAQPELTSPWVNAWRLSLYPCETQHLVQLDSTDDGCRRQTVKVLKAVCRLNPALRALEAAPLTNLVLHLSDSECDWSQNSLHARFQQCIAELIGYLEQGVLQSYFKPAVNLLSNLSEDQVDQMGFMLYCAISEPEILLI
;
A
#
# COMPACT_ATOMS: atom_id res chain seq x y z
N MET A 1 -5.83 -23.63 2.73
CA MET A 1 -7.16 -24.16 2.36
C MET A 1 -8.13 -23.00 2.48
N PHE A 2 -8.67 -22.50 1.37
CA PHE A 2 -9.61 -21.37 1.36
C PHE A 2 -11.02 -21.93 1.19
N LEU A 3 -11.89 -21.80 2.19
CA LEU A 3 -13.33 -22.03 2.04
C LEU A 3 -14.10 -21.16 3.05
N SER A 4 -14.76 -20.11 2.57
CA SER A 4 -16.23 -20.02 2.56
C SER A 4 -16.66 -18.73 1.84
N LEU A 5 -17.43 -18.89 0.76
CA LEU A 5 -18.13 -17.80 0.08
C LEU A 5 -19.54 -17.70 0.65
N GLN A 6 -19.74 -16.76 1.57
CA GLN A 6 -21.05 -16.18 1.87
C GLN A 6 -20.85 -14.68 2.04
N GLY A 7 -20.93 -13.96 0.91
CA GLY A 7 -20.84 -12.50 0.78
C GLY A 7 -19.43 -11.94 0.97
N ASP A 8 -18.71 -11.63 -0.12
CA ASP A 8 -17.53 -10.74 -0.29
C ASP A 8 -16.46 -10.60 0.83
N VAL A 9 -16.46 -11.48 1.83
CA VAL A 9 -15.57 -11.46 2.98
C VAL A 9 -14.65 -12.66 2.86
N VAL A 10 -13.39 -12.39 2.54
CA VAL A 10 -12.35 -13.43 2.49
C VAL A 10 -11.63 -13.47 3.82
N LEU A 11 -11.69 -14.62 4.49
CA LEU A 11 -10.96 -14.87 5.73
C LEU A 11 -9.77 -15.79 5.46
N THR A 12 -8.62 -15.49 6.06
CA THR A 12 -7.39 -16.28 5.93
C THR A 12 -6.87 -16.73 7.29
N ALA A 13 -6.38 -17.97 7.35
CA ALA A 13 -5.72 -18.51 8.53
C ALA A 13 -4.26 -18.02 8.53
N GLN A 14 -3.93 -17.07 9.39
CA GLN A 14 -2.58 -16.51 9.57
C GLN A 14 -2.24 -16.40 11.06
N PRO A 15 -1.89 -17.54 11.70
CA PRO A 15 -1.70 -17.63 13.15
C PRO A 15 -0.67 -16.64 13.71
N GLU A 16 0.34 -16.30 12.92
CA GLU A 16 1.39 -15.34 13.28
C GLU A 16 0.85 -13.93 13.50
N LEU A 17 -0.20 -13.57 12.76
CA LEU A 17 -0.83 -12.24 12.79
C LEU A 17 -2.08 -12.19 13.65
N THR A 18 -2.59 -13.35 14.08
CA THR A 18 -3.74 -13.46 14.96
C THR A 18 -3.36 -13.88 16.38
N SER A 19 -2.08 -14.03 16.70
CA SER A 19 -1.62 -14.32 18.07
C SER A 19 -2.00 -13.22 19.06
N PRO A 20 -2.45 -13.53 20.29
CA PRO A 20 -2.57 -14.88 20.88
C PRO A 20 -3.89 -15.60 20.55
N TRP A 21 -4.75 -15.02 19.72
CA TRP A 21 -6.05 -15.58 19.32
C TRP A 21 -5.89 -16.68 18.26
N VAL A 22 -5.45 -17.86 18.70
CA VAL A 22 -5.24 -19.06 17.85
C VAL A 22 -6.46 -19.53 17.06
N ASN A 23 -7.68 -19.15 17.48
CA ASN A 23 -8.92 -19.46 16.76
C ASN A 23 -9.44 -18.31 15.89
N ALA A 24 -8.73 -17.18 15.84
CA ALA A 24 -9.14 -16.03 15.04
C ALA A 24 -8.71 -16.20 13.58
N TRP A 25 -9.55 -15.69 12.68
CA TRP A 25 -9.26 -15.59 11.27
C TRP A 25 -8.90 -14.14 10.93
N ARG A 26 -7.93 -13.94 10.04
CA ARG A 26 -7.61 -12.60 9.53
C ARG A 26 -8.58 -12.26 8.40
N LEU A 27 -9.16 -11.07 8.46
CA LEU A 27 -9.89 -10.51 7.33
C LEU A 27 -8.92 -10.10 6.22
N SER A 28 -9.12 -10.63 5.02
CA SER A 28 -8.39 -10.21 3.82
C SER A 28 -9.18 -9.17 3.06
N LEU A 29 -8.58 -7.99 2.90
CA LEU A 29 -9.11 -6.87 2.11
C LEU A 29 -8.54 -6.84 0.68
N TYR A 30 -7.56 -7.69 0.39
CA TYR A 30 -6.91 -7.76 -0.92
C TYR A 30 -7.89 -7.90 -2.11
N PRO A 31 -8.95 -8.73 -2.05
CA PRO A 31 -9.90 -8.85 -3.15
C PRO A 31 -10.64 -7.53 -3.43
N CYS A 32 -11.15 -6.86 -2.39
CA CYS A 32 -11.91 -5.62 -2.57
C CYS A 32 -11.00 -4.46 -3.01
N GLU A 33 -9.79 -4.37 -2.45
CA GLU A 33 -8.76 -3.40 -2.88
C GLU A 33 -8.41 -3.56 -4.36
N THR A 34 -8.15 -4.79 -4.79
CA THR A 34 -7.77 -5.07 -6.18
C THR A 34 -8.93 -4.82 -7.13
N GLN A 35 -10.13 -5.28 -6.78
CA GLN A 35 -11.33 -5.08 -7.60
C GLN A 35 -11.65 -3.60 -7.75
N HIS A 36 -11.52 -2.81 -6.69
CA HIS A 36 -11.80 -1.39 -6.76
C HIS A 36 -10.81 -0.64 -7.66
N LEU A 37 -9.52 -0.95 -7.57
CA LEU A 37 -8.52 -0.41 -8.51
C LEU A 37 -8.81 -0.79 -9.97
N VAL A 38 -9.28 -2.02 -10.22
CA VAL A 38 -9.71 -2.44 -11.57
C VAL A 38 -10.88 -1.60 -12.05
N GLN A 39 -11.88 -1.34 -11.20
CA GLN A 39 -13.05 -0.54 -11.54
C GLN A 39 -12.67 0.91 -11.86
N LEU A 40 -11.84 1.53 -11.02
CA LEU A 40 -11.33 2.88 -11.24
C LEU A 40 -10.59 2.96 -12.58
N ASP A 41 -9.58 2.11 -12.80
CA ASP A 41 -8.81 2.11 -14.06
C ASP A 41 -9.69 1.78 -15.27
N SER A 42 -10.74 0.96 -15.14
CA SER A 42 -11.65 0.67 -16.26
C SER A 42 -12.56 1.84 -16.65
N THR A 43 -12.71 2.81 -15.76
CA THR A 43 -13.56 3.98 -15.99
C THR A 43 -12.82 5.05 -16.79
N ASP A 44 -11.52 5.19 -16.59
CA ASP A 44 -10.71 6.28 -17.15
C ASP A 44 -9.42 5.82 -17.88
N ASP A 45 -9.24 4.51 -18.09
CA ASP A 45 -7.99 3.90 -18.58
C ASP A 45 -6.75 4.32 -17.74
N GLY A 46 -6.99 4.45 -16.44
CA GLY A 46 -6.02 4.96 -15.47
C GLY A 46 -4.83 4.03 -15.23
N CYS A 47 -3.77 4.62 -14.67
CA CYS A 47 -2.53 3.95 -14.35
C CYS A 47 -2.42 3.51 -12.89
N ARG A 48 -3.50 3.50 -12.08
CA ARG A 48 -3.43 3.25 -10.63
C ARG A 48 -2.81 1.89 -10.32
N ARG A 49 -3.26 0.83 -10.99
CA ARG A 49 -2.65 -0.52 -10.82
C ARG A 49 -1.20 -0.57 -11.27
N GLN A 50 -0.82 0.21 -12.28
CA GLN A 50 0.56 0.32 -12.73
C GLN A 50 1.42 1.03 -11.69
N THR A 51 0.94 2.11 -11.09
CA THR A 51 1.58 2.82 -9.97
C THR A 51 1.83 1.88 -8.80
N VAL A 52 0.83 1.09 -8.38
CA VAL A 52 1.00 0.08 -7.31
C VAL A 52 2.07 -0.95 -7.67
N LYS A 53 2.13 -1.42 -8.92
CA LYS A 53 3.15 -2.38 -9.37
C LYS A 53 4.55 -1.78 -9.29
N VAL A 54 4.72 -0.53 -9.72
CA VAL A 54 6.01 0.17 -9.67
C VAL A 54 6.45 0.35 -8.21
N LEU A 55 5.56 0.84 -7.34
CA LEU A 55 5.84 0.98 -5.91
C LEU A 55 6.26 -0.35 -5.27
N LYS A 56 5.51 -1.43 -5.53
CA LYS A 56 5.85 -2.77 -5.01
C LYS A 56 7.20 -3.27 -5.53
N ALA A 57 7.54 -2.96 -6.78
CA ALA A 57 8.83 -3.33 -7.34
C ALA A 57 9.97 -2.58 -6.62
N VAL A 58 9.82 -1.27 -6.43
CA VAL A 58 10.76 -0.43 -5.67
C VAL A 58 10.96 -0.96 -4.25
N CYS A 59 9.88 -1.18 -3.49
CA CYS A 59 9.98 -1.67 -2.11
C CYS A 59 10.62 -3.07 -2.02
N ARG A 60 10.40 -3.92 -3.02
CA ARG A 60 11.00 -5.26 -3.05
C ARG A 60 12.50 -5.20 -3.31
N LEU A 61 12.94 -4.32 -4.22
CA LEU A 61 14.34 -4.19 -4.61
C LEU A 61 15.15 -3.50 -3.51
N ASN A 62 14.65 -2.40 -2.96
CA ASN A 62 15.34 -1.61 -1.96
C ASN A 62 15.22 -2.26 -0.55
N PRO A 63 16.34 -2.67 0.09
CA PRO A 63 16.30 -3.33 1.40
C PRO A 63 15.65 -2.51 2.51
N ALA A 64 15.84 -1.18 2.50
CA ALA A 64 15.27 -0.29 3.52
C ALA A 64 13.73 -0.24 3.46
N LEU A 65 13.16 -0.48 2.28
CA LEU A 65 11.72 -0.42 2.04
C LEU A 65 11.04 -1.79 2.09
N ARG A 66 11.81 -2.87 2.26
CA ARG A 66 11.32 -4.26 2.10
C ARG A 66 10.27 -4.67 3.12
N ALA A 67 10.26 -4.05 4.30
CA ALA A 67 9.25 -4.31 5.32
C ALA A 67 7.89 -3.67 4.98
N LEU A 68 7.81 -2.78 3.99
CA LEU A 68 6.54 -2.22 3.54
C LEU A 68 5.78 -3.23 2.67
N GLU A 69 4.72 -3.79 3.25
CA GLU A 69 3.88 -4.77 2.58
C GLU A 69 3.05 -4.16 1.42
N ALA A 70 2.44 -5.02 0.60
CA ALA A 70 1.63 -4.60 -0.53
C ALA A 70 0.36 -3.83 -0.15
N ALA A 71 -0.22 -4.11 1.03
CA ALA A 71 -1.47 -3.48 1.48
C ALA A 71 -1.31 -1.96 1.72
N PRO A 72 -0.31 -1.47 2.49
CA PRO A 72 0.01 -0.05 2.58
C PRO A 72 0.09 0.65 1.20
N LEU A 73 0.84 0.08 0.26
CA LEU A 73 1.04 0.67 -1.08
C LEU A 73 -0.25 0.74 -1.90
N THR A 74 -1.11 -0.27 -1.76
CA THR A 74 -2.39 -0.31 -2.46
C THR A 74 -3.36 0.71 -1.87
N ASN A 75 -3.42 0.83 -0.54
CA ASN A 75 -4.30 1.77 0.15
C ASN A 75 -3.85 3.22 -0.03
N LEU A 76 -2.54 3.47 -0.09
CA LEU A 76 -1.98 4.78 -0.47
C LEU A 76 -2.54 5.26 -1.82
N VAL A 77 -2.51 4.40 -2.84
CA VAL A 77 -3.03 4.73 -4.18
C VAL A 77 -4.55 4.90 -4.17
N LEU A 78 -5.28 4.11 -3.35
CA LEU A 78 -6.73 4.27 -3.18
C LEU A 78 -7.09 5.62 -2.56
N HIS A 79 -6.46 6.00 -1.45
CA HIS A 79 -6.67 7.32 -0.83
C HIS A 79 -6.30 8.46 -1.76
N LEU A 80 -5.19 8.33 -2.48
CA LEU A 80 -4.78 9.33 -3.46
C LEU A 80 -5.79 9.45 -4.62
N SER A 81 -6.51 8.38 -4.94
CA SER A 81 -7.53 8.40 -6.00
C SER A 81 -8.80 9.18 -5.62
N ASP A 82 -9.03 9.44 -4.33
CA ASP A 82 -10.16 10.27 -3.88
C ASP A 82 -9.90 11.76 -4.11
N SER A 83 -8.63 12.20 -4.08
CA SER A 83 -8.23 13.60 -4.26
C SER A 83 -7.67 13.91 -5.66
N GLU A 84 -7.02 12.95 -6.32
CA GLU A 84 -6.42 13.13 -7.64
C GLU A 84 -7.31 12.61 -8.77
N CYS A 85 -7.63 13.49 -9.73
CA CYS A 85 -8.44 13.14 -10.89
C CYS A 85 -7.61 12.58 -12.06
N ASP A 86 -6.38 13.07 -12.27
CA ASP A 86 -5.58 12.66 -13.42
C ASP A 86 -4.72 11.43 -13.11
N TRP A 87 -5.20 10.29 -13.61
CA TRP A 87 -4.50 9.01 -13.60
C TRP A 87 -4.14 8.53 -15.00
N SER A 88 -4.10 9.41 -16.00
CA SER A 88 -3.71 9.04 -17.35
C SER A 88 -2.31 8.42 -17.39
N GLN A 89 -2.01 7.63 -18.43
CA GLN A 89 -0.70 6.97 -18.55
C GLN A 89 0.48 7.95 -18.55
N ASN A 90 0.28 9.18 -19.03
CA ASN A 90 1.31 10.22 -19.04
C ASN A 90 1.64 10.75 -17.64
N SER A 91 0.73 10.59 -16.69
CA SER A 91 0.86 11.09 -15.33
C SER A 91 1.47 10.07 -14.37
N LEU A 92 1.81 8.86 -14.84
CA LEU A 92 2.40 7.79 -14.02
C LEU A 92 3.63 8.26 -13.22
N HIS A 93 4.52 9.04 -13.84
CA HIS A 93 5.70 9.57 -13.15
C HIS A 93 5.32 10.54 -12.02
N ALA A 94 4.42 11.49 -12.28
CA ALA A 94 3.95 12.44 -11.28
C ALA A 94 3.19 11.74 -10.14
N ARG A 95 2.35 10.73 -10.46
CA ARG A 95 1.65 9.91 -9.46
C ARG A 95 2.61 9.11 -8.60
N PHE A 96 3.68 8.56 -9.19
CA PHE A 96 4.72 7.89 -8.43
C PHE A 96 5.39 8.86 -7.44
N GLN A 97 5.83 10.04 -7.90
CA GLN A 97 6.44 11.04 -7.02
C GLN A 97 5.50 11.49 -5.89
N GLN A 98 4.23 11.72 -6.20
CA GLN A 98 3.24 12.07 -5.18
C GLN A 98 3.03 10.94 -4.17
N CYS A 99 3.01 9.67 -4.61
CA CYS A 99 2.95 8.53 -3.69
C CYS A 99 4.15 8.50 -2.74
N ILE A 100 5.36 8.84 -3.19
CA ILE A 100 6.54 8.92 -2.32
C ILE A 100 6.35 10.02 -1.26
N ALA A 101 5.92 11.22 -1.67
CA ALA A 101 5.68 12.34 -0.75
C ALA A 101 4.59 12.02 0.30
N GLU A 102 3.46 11.46 -0.14
CA GLU A 102 2.37 11.05 0.75
C GLU A 102 2.80 9.93 1.70
N LEU A 103 3.58 8.96 1.22
CA LEU A 103 4.09 7.87 2.06
C LEU A 103 4.99 8.39 3.18
N ILE A 104 5.83 9.39 2.91
CA ILE A 104 6.62 10.07 3.94
C ILE A 104 5.68 10.68 4.99
N GLY A 105 4.66 11.42 4.56
CA GLY A 105 3.68 12.02 5.48
C GLY A 105 2.95 10.98 6.35
N TYR A 106 2.59 9.82 5.79
CA TYR A 106 1.99 8.73 6.56
C TYR A 106 2.96 8.05 7.54
N LEU A 107 4.24 7.90 7.15
CA LEU A 107 5.28 7.37 8.03
C LEU A 107 5.55 8.32 9.21
N GLU A 108 5.64 9.64 8.96
CA GLU A 108 5.81 10.66 9.99
C GLU A 108 4.63 10.69 10.98
N GLN A 109 3.41 10.50 10.48
CA GLN A 109 2.21 10.40 11.32
C GLN A 109 2.08 9.04 12.03
N GLY A 110 2.81 8.01 11.56
CA GLY A 110 2.70 6.63 12.03
C GLY A 110 1.38 5.95 11.71
N VAL A 111 0.55 6.53 10.83
CA VAL A 111 -0.82 6.06 10.56
C VAL A 111 -1.11 6.09 9.07
N LEU A 112 -1.42 4.92 8.50
CA LEU A 112 -2.08 4.78 7.20
C LEU A 112 -3.30 3.89 7.38
N GLN A 113 -4.49 4.48 7.39
CA GLN A 113 -5.73 3.73 7.58
C GLN A 113 -6.05 2.89 6.33
N SER A 114 -6.59 1.68 6.53
CA SER A 114 -7.17 0.93 5.42
C SER A 114 -8.38 1.67 4.85
N TYR A 115 -8.44 1.77 3.52
CA TYR A 115 -9.50 2.41 2.75
C TYR A 115 -10.88 1.79 3.07
N PHE A 116 -10.97 0.46 3.07
CA PHE A 116 -12.25 -0.24 3.33
C PHE A 116 -12.52 -0.51 4.82
N LYS A 117 -11.51 -0.35 5.69
CA LYS A 117 -11.62 -0.55 7.14
C LYS A 117 -10.80 0.50 7.91
N PRO A 118 -11.31 1.74 8.06
CA PRO A 118 -10.54 2.85 8.64
C PRO A 118 -10.02 2.62 10.07
N ALA A 119 -10.62 1.69 10.81
CA ALA A 119 -10.14 1.28 12.14
C ALA A 119 -8.80 0.51 12.12
N VAL A 120 -8.34 0.06 10.96
CA VAL A 120 -7.09 -0.70 10.80
C VAL A 120 -5.98 0.24 10.32
N ASN A 121 -4.95 0.43 11.14
CA ASN A 121 -3.70 1.08 10.73
C ASN A 121 -2.78 0.06 10.05
N LEU A 122 -2.40 0.30 8.80
CA LEU A 122 -1.58 -0.58 7.99
C LEU A 122 -0.08 -0.46 8.30
N LEU A 123 0.34 0.57 9.05
CA LEU A 123 1.73 0.76 9.48
C LEU A 123 2.01 0.20 10.89
N SER A 124 1.00 -0.38 11.56
CA SER A 124 1.10 -0.79 12.98
C SER A 124 2.16 -1.86 13.26
N ASN A 125 2.60 -2.58 12.24
CA ASN A 125 3.58 -3.66 12.37
C ASN A 125 5.02 -3.19 12.10
N LEU A 126 5.21 -1.93 11.70
CA LEU A 126 6.54 -1.36 11.49
C LEU A 126 7.14 -0.95 12.85
N SER A 127 8.40 -1.29 13.07
CA SER A 127 9.15 -0.77 14.22
C SER A 127 9.59 0.67 13.98
N GLU A 128 9.91 1.39 15.06
CA GLU A 128 10.46 2.76 14.98
C GLU A 128 11.71 2.82 14.08
N ASP A 129 12.66 1.91 14.27
CA ASP A 129 13.86 1.80 13.41
C ASP A 129 13.52 1.61 11.92
N GLN A 130 12.47 0.84 11.61
CA GLN A 130 12.03 0.63 10.23
C GLN A 130 11.40 1.90 9.66
N VAL A 131 10.59 2.61 10.45
CA VAL A 131 9.98 3.89 10.05
C VAL A 131 11.07 4.92 9.76
N ASP A 132 12.06 5.07 10.65
CA ASP A 132 13.17 6.01 10.47
C ASP A 132 14.01 5.69 9.23
N GLN A 133 14.36 4.41 9.04
CA GLN A 133 15.14 3.97 7.88
C GLN A 133 14.38 4.20 6.56
N MET A 134 13.08 3.90 6.53
CA MET A 134 12.23 4.14 5.37
C MET A 134 12.08 5.64 5.09
N GLY A 135 11.79 6.43 6.13
CA GLY A 135 11.63 7.88 6.02
C GLY A 135 12.88 8.55 5.46
N PHE A 136 14.06 8.20 5.99
CA PHE A 136 15.33 8.69 5.47
C PHE A 136 15.53 8.33 3.98
N MET A 137 15.32 7.06 3.62
CA MET A 137 15.47 6.59 2.23
C MET A 137 14.52 7.33 1.28
N LEU A 138 13.25 7.47 1.64
CA LEU A 138 12.24 8.14 0.81
C LEU A 138 12.51 9.64 0.70
N TYR A 139 12.97 10.28 1.77
CA TYR A 139 13.33 11.70 1.76
C TYR A 139 14.51 11.98 0.82
N CYS A 140 15.56 11.14 0.85
CA CYS A 140 16.66 11.24 -0.12
C CYS A 140 16.16 11.07 -1.57
N ALA A 141 15.18 10.19 -1.79
CA ALA A 141 14.65 9.90 -3.12
C ALA A 141 13.84 11.05 -3.75
N ILE A 142 13.44 12.05 -2.97
CA ILE A 142 12.81 13.28 -3.50
C ILE A 142 13.78 14.01 -4.44
N SER A 143 15.05 14.10 -4.04
CA SER A 143 16.09 14.76 -4.83
C SER A 143 16.76 13.82 -5.84
N GLU A 144 16.93 12.55 -5.47
CA GLU A 144 17.67 11.55 -6.25
C GLU A 144 16.84 10.25 -6.38
N PRO A 145 15.82 10.19 -7.27
CA PRO A 145 14.90 9.05 -7.33
C PRO A 145 15.57 7.74 -7.74
N GLU A 146 16.70 7.78 -8.46
CA GLU A 146 17.54 6.64 -8.82
C GLU A 146 17.99 5.79 -7.62
N ILE A 147 18.07 6.35 -6.40
CA ILE A 147 18.40 5.58 -5.19
C ILE A 147 17.32 4.56 -4.80
N LEU A 148 16.14 4.62 -5.41
CA LEU A 148 15.07 3.65 -5.20
C LEU A 148 15.27 2.36 -6.03
N LEU A 149 16.25 2.35 -6.94
CA LEU A 149 16.52 1.25 -7.88
C LEU A 149 17.76 0.42 -7.53
N ILE A 150 18.44 0.72 -6.42
CA ILE A 150 19.62 0.01 -5.90
C ILE A 150 19.26 -1.19 -5.02
#